data_AF-A0A174CD89-F1
#
_entry.id   AF-A0A174CD89-F1
#
_cell.length_a   1.000
_cell.length_b   1.000
_cell.length_c   1.000
_cell.angle_alpha   90.00
_cell.angle_beta   90.00
_cell.angle_gamma   90.00
#
_symmetry.space_group_name_H-M   'P 1'
#
loop_
_entity.id
_entity.type
_entity.pdbx_description
1 polymer ?
#
loop_
_entity_poly.entity_id
_entity_poly.type
_entity_poly.pdbx_seq_one_letter_code
_entity_poly.pdbx_strand_id
1 'polypeptide(L)' 'MKRQYITAREISEIMGTSQGQAYKFIRQMNQELKEQGFLIVAGKVPIAYFKTKCFGVEFEEGEARQQDTAGTGAAV' A
#
# COMPACT_ATOMS: atom_id res chain seq x y z
N MET A 1 -18.79 -2.00 1.72
CA MET A 1 -17.82 -1.09 1.06
C MET A 1 -16.58 -1.91 0.73
N LYS A 2 -16.08 -1.90 -0.51
CA LYS A 2 -14.88 -2.67 -0.89
C LYS A 2 -13.61 -1.95 -0.40
N ARG A 3 -12.63 -2.70 0.10
CA ARG A 3 -11.33 -2.13 0.50
C ARG A 3 -10.63 -1.63 -0.78
N GLN A 4 -10.25 -0.35 -0.81
CA GLN A 4 -9.57 0.24 -1.97
C GLN A 4 -8.05 0.37 -1.77
N TYR A 5 -7.59 0.30 -0.52
CA TYR A 5 -6.20 0.51 -0.15
C TYR A 5 -5.60 -0.72 0.53
N ILE A 6 -4.30 -0.88 0.38
CA ILE A 6 -3.51 -1.91 1.03
C ILE A 6 -2.44 -1.28 1.93
N THR A 7 -2.20 -1.89 3.07
CA THR A 7 -1.25 -1.43 4.09
C THR A 7 0.10 -2.15 3.97
N ALA A 8 1.13 -1.61 4.63
CA ALA A 8 2.45 -2.24 4.67
C ALA A 8 2.42 -3.65 5.26
N ARG A 9 1.57 -3.88 6.27
CA ARG A 9 1.38 -5.19 6.88
C ARG A 9 0.84 -6.20 5.87
N GLU A 10 -0.22 -5.84 5.17
CA GLU A 10 -0.83 -6.73 4.17
C GLU A 10 0.13 -7.00 3.02
N ILE A 11 0.85 -5.99 2.54
CA ILE A 11 1.91 -6.18 1.52
C ILE A 11 3.00 -7.13 2.04
N SER A 12 3.40 -7.00 3.31
CA SER A 12 4.43 -7.87 3.90
C SER A 12 3.99 -9.33 3.99
N GLU A 13 2.74 -9.58 4.38
CA GLU A 13 2.13 -10.91 4.46
C GLU A 13 2.00 -11.53 3.06
N ILE A 14 1.54 -10.74 2.10
CA ILE A 14 1.37 -11.13 0.70
C ILE A 14 2.69 -11.45 0.00
N MET A 15 3.71 -10.61 0.18
CA MET A 15 5.00 -10.76 -0.49
C MET A 15 5.99 -11.63 0.29
N GLY A 16 5.61 -12.12 1.47
CA GLY A 16 6.52 -12.85 2.35
C GLY A 16 7.76 -12.04 2.74
N THR A 17 7.62 -10.72 2.89
CA THR A 17 8.73 -9.80 3.16
C THR A 17 8.62 -9.15 4.53
N SER A 18 9.64 -8.42 4.96
CA SER A 18 9.58 -7.67 6.22
C SER A 18 8.68 -6.43 6.07
N GLN A 19 8.06 -5.97 7.16
CA GLN A 19 7.27 -4.73 7.16
C GLN A 19 8.10 -3.52 6.69
N GLY A 20 9.38 -3.45 7.06
CA GLY A 20 10.29 -2.40 6.60
C GLY A 20 10.47 -2.39 5.07
N GLN A 21 10.55 -3.57 4.46
CA GLN A 21 10.62 -3.69 3.00
C GLN A 21 9.29 -3.31 2.34
N ALA A 22 8.15 -3.68 2.93
CA ALA A 22 6.84 -3.26 2.45
C ALA A 22 6.65 -1.73 2.49
N TYR A 23 7.16 -1.04 3.52
CA TYR A 23 7.17 0.42 3.56
C TYR A 23 8.02 1.04 2.44
N LYS A 24 9.13 0.42 2.05
CA LYS A 24 9.93 0.88 0.90
C LYS A 24 9.13 0.77 -0.40
N PHE A 25 8.43 -0.35 -0.61
CA PHE A 25 7.56 -0.52 -1.77
C PHE A 25 6.42 0.52 -1.80
N ILE A 26 5.76 0.77 -0.67
CA ILE A 26 4.72 1.81 -0.58
C ILE A 26 5.27 3.20 -0.92
N ARG A 27 6.45 3.56 -0.40
CA ARG A 27 7.08 4.85 -0.70
C ARG A 27 7.38 4.99 -2.19
N GLN A 28 7.93 3.95 -2.81
CA GLN A 28 8.21 3.94 -4.24
C GLN A 28 6.92 4.08 -5.07
N MET A 29 5.91 3.27 -4.78
CA MET A 29 4.62 3.34 -5.49
C MET A 29 3.92 4.69 -5.33
N ASN A 30 3.94 5.27 -4.12
CA ASN A 30 3.40 6.61 -3.90
C ASN A 30 4.21 7.67 -4.66
N GLN A 31 5.53 7.54 -4.76
CA GLN A 31 6.33 8.46 -5.57
C GLN A 31 5.94 8.38 -7.06
N GLU A 32 5.80 7.16 -7.61
CA GLU A 32 5.35 6.96 -9.00
C GLU A 32 3.94 7.52 -9.24
N LEU A 33 3.01 7.32 -8.30
CA LEU A 33 1.65 7.87 -8.37
C LEU A 33 1.65 9.40 -8.32
N LYS A 34 2.49 9.99 -7.47
CA LYS A 34 2.65 11.44 -7.35
C LYS A 34 3.21 12.04 -8.65
N GLU A 35 4.19 11.37 -9.27
CA GLU A 35 4.76 11.78 -10.56
C GLU A 35 3.75 11.71 -11.70
N GLN A 36 2.81 10.76 -11.65
CA GLN A 36 1.70 10.66 -12.60
C GLN A 36 0.55 11.65 -12.31
N GLY A 37 0.66 12.47 -11.26
CA GLY A 37 -0.36 13.45 -10.88
C GLY A 37 -1.54 12.88 -10.07
N PHE A 38 -1.41 11.66 -9.53
CA PHE A 38 -2.42 11.07 -8.66
C PHE A 38 -2.25 11.49 -7.19
N LEU A 39 -3.35 11.40 -6.44
CA LEU A 39 -3.35 11.57 -5.00
C LEU A 39 -2.74 10.33 -4.32
N ILE A 40 -1.91 10.57 -3.31
CA ILE A 40 -1.24 9.53 -2.54
C ILE A 40 -1.69 9.55 -1.09
N VAL A 41 -1.58 8.40 -0.42
CA VAL A 41 -1.85 8.26 1.00
C VAL A 41 -0.62 7.66 1.67
N ALA A 42 -0.02 8.37 2.62
CA ALA A 42 1.14 7.85 3.33
C ALA A 42 0.82 6.54 4.06
N GLY A 43 1.70 5.54 3.92
CA GLY A 43 1.55 4.23 4.56
C GLY A 43 0.56 3.27 3.88
N LYS A 44 -0.10 3.68 2.79
CA LYS A 44 -1.02 2.85 2.01
C LYS A 44 -0.86 3.09 0.51
N VAL A 45 -1.32 2.15 -0.30
CA VAL A 45 -1.43 2.34 -1.76
C VAL A 45 -2.75 1.77 -2.28
N PRO A 46 -3.30 2.26 -3.40
CA PRO A 46 -4.47 1.67 -4.01
C PRO A 46 -4.22 0.22 -4.43
N ILE A 47 -5.13 -0.69 -4.10
CA ILE A 47 -5.05 -2.12 -4.46
C ILE A 47 -4.97 -2.29 -5.98
N ALA A 48 -5.71 -1.48 -6.74
CA ALA A 48 -5.67 -1.51 -8.19
C ALA A 48 -4.25 -1.26 -8.73
N TYR A 49 -3.53 -0.29 -8.14
CA TYR A 49 -2.15 0.02 -8.54
C TYR A 49 -1.18 -1.08 -8.13
N PHE A 50 -1.33 -1.61 -6.92
CA PHE A 50 -0.52 -2.73 -6.42
C PHE A 50 -0.69 -3.99 -7.29
N LYS A 51 -1.92 -4.33 -7.70
CA LYS A 51 -2.22 -5.46 -8.61
C LYS A 51 -1.53 -5.29 -9.97
N THR A 52 -1.49 -4.08 -10.52
CA THR A 52 -0.80 -3.82 -11.81
C THR A 52 0.72 -3.98 -11.69
N LYS A 53 1.32 -3.60 -10.55
CA LYS A 53 2.78 -3.70 -10.33
C LYS A 53 3.24 -5.09 -9.93
N CYS A 54 2.40 -5.87 -9.25
CA CYS A 54 2.74 -7.22 -8.79
C CYS A 54 2.30 -8.24 -9.83
N PHE A 55 3.18 -8.53 -10.79
CA PHE A 55 2.91 -9.55 -11.81
C PHE A 55 2.88 -10.95 -11.18
N GLY A 56 1.78 -11.69 -11.39
CA GLY A 56 1.67 -13.10 -10.99
C GLY A 56 1.35 -13.34 -9.52
N VAL A 57 0.92 -12.32 -8.77
CA VAL A 57 0.54 -12.51 -7.37
C VAL A 57 -0.98 -12.40 -7.20
N GLU A 58 -1.60 -13.55 -6.90
CA GLU A 58 -3.01 -13.67 -6.58
C GLU A 58 -3.17 -13.60 -5.07
N PHE A 59 -3.96 -12.66 -4.58
CA PHE A 59 -4.29 -12.56 -3.15
C PHE A 59 -5.79 -12.41 -3.02
N GLU A 60 -6.39 -13.23 -2.16
CA GLU A 60 -7.79 -13.10 -1.81
C GLU A 60 -8.02 -11.81 -1.02
N GLU A 61 -9.08 -11.08 -1.37
CA GLU A 61 -9.47 -9.84 -0.70
C GLU A 61 -9.94 -10.16 0.73
N GLY A 62 -9.00 -10.32 1.66
CA GLY A 62 -9.29 -10.56 3.07
C GLY A 62 -10.13 -9.43 3.67
N GLU A 63 -11.22 -9.81 4.36
CA GLU A 63 -12.19 -8.89 4.95
C GLU A 63 -11.53 -7.89 5.91
N ALA A 64 -11.93 -6.62 5.73
CA ALA A 64 -11.31 -5.46 6.34
C ALA A 64 -11.37 -5.46 7.88
N ARG A 65 -10.22 -5.52 8.54
CA ARG A 65 -10.05 -4.94 9.88
C ARG A 65 -9.61 -3.49 9.71
N GLN A 66 -10.57 -2.58 9.76
CA GLN A 66 -10.31 -1.14 9.89
C GLN A 66 -9.66 -0.91 11.25
N GLN A 67 -8.35 -0.73 11.30
CA GLN A 67 -7.68 -0.14 12.45
C GLN A 67 -6.70 0.94 11.97
N ASP A 68 -7.08 2.15 12.35
CA ASP A 68 -6.27 3.26 12.81
C ASP A 68 -5.35 3.96 11.80
N THR A 69 -5.87 5.12 11.38
CA THR A 69 -5.09 6.32 11.09
C THR A 69 -4.26 6.71 12.32
N ALA A 70 -3.03 6.21 12.44
CA ALA A 70 -2.03 6.80 13.32
C ALA A 70 -0.92 7.39 12.46
N GLY A 71 -0.72 8.70 12.62
CA GLY A 71 0.03 9.54 11.70
C GLY A 71 1.53 9.25 11.61
N THR A 72 2.14 9.89 10.63
CA THR A 72 3.48 10.43 10.73
C THR A 72 3.55 11.56 9.72
N GLY A 73 3.56 12.79 10.23
CA GLY A 73 3.87 13.95 9.43
C GLY A 73 5.27 13.83 8.82
N ALA A 74 5.40 14.33 7.61
CA ALA A 74 6.64 14.94 7.16
C ALA A 74 6.26 16.36 6.76
N ALA A 75 6.21 17.21 7.78
CA ALA A 75 6.36 18.64 7.62
C ALA A 75 7.85 18.93 7.38
N VAL A 76 8.06 19.95 6.53
CA VAL A 76 9.31 20.68 6.26
C VAL A 76 10.30 19.98 5.34
#